data_AF-Q08V31-F1
#
_entry.id   AF-Q08V31-F1
#
_cell.length_a   1.000
_cell.length_b   1.000
_cell.length_c   1.000
_cell.angle_alpha   90.00
_cell.angle_beta   90.00
_cell.angle_gamma   90.00
#
_symmetry.space_group_name_H-M   'P 1'
#
loop_
_entity.id
_entity.type
_entity.pdbx_description
1 polymer ?
#
loop_
_entity_poly.entity_id
_entity_poly.type
_entity_poly.pdbx_seq_one_letter_code
_entity_poly.pdbx_strand_id
1 'polypeptide(L)'
;MKALTAFRAEHKGTHSATAAALPLGKAEYRLGNNEGAIAAFGEFLKGAAQNDPLRASAFEGQGYAYEAQQKYDQALAAFDEMTKVNSGGFLVGMGQYHRARILILQGKKDEAAALLAKIPTEHASSSAARLSTERLALLAAEGIKVPTPAPPADAVQDAG
;
A
#
# COMPACT_ATOMS: atom_id res chain seq x y z
N MET A 1 0.99 11.45 -20.72
CA MET A 1 2.11 10.51 -20.91
C MET A 1 3.22 11.19 -21.69
N LYS A 2 3.13 11.32 -23.03
CA LYS A 2 4.19 11.94 -23.87
C LYS A 2 4.73 13.29 -23.37
N ALA A 3 3.85 14.20 -22.95
CA ALA A 3 4.26 15.51 -22.41
C ALA A 3 5.07 15.40 -21.10
N LEU A 4 4.66 14.53 -20.16
CA LEU A 4 5.39 14.31 -18.90
C LEU A 4 6.72 13.59 -19.16
N THR A 5 6.74 12.62 -20.07
CA THR A 5 7.97 11.92 -20.46
C THR A 5 8.98 12.89 -21.08
N ALA A 6 8.56 13.74 -22.01
CA ALA A 6 9.42 14.74 -22.66
C ALA A 6 9.95 15.77 -21.66
N PHE A 7 9.07 16.36 -20.84
CA PHE A 7 9.46 17.32 -19.79
C PHE A 7 10.50 16.73 -18.84
N ARG A 8 10.30 15.49 -18.39
CA ARG A 8 11.25 14.83 -17.46
C ARG A 8 12.59 14.51 -18.12
N ALA A 9 12.61 14.20 -19.41
CA ALA A 9 13.84 13.99 -20.16
C ALA A 9 14.65 15.29 -20.27
N GLU A 10 13.97 16.42 -20.53
CA GLU A 10 14.59 17.74 -20.65
C GLU A 10 15.08 18.29 -19.31
N HIS A 11 14.37 18.01 -18.21
CA HIS A 11 14.67 18.52 -16.87
C HIS A 11 15.24 17.45 -15.92
N LYS A 12 15.94 16.45 -16.46
CA LYS A 12 16.45 15.31 -15.69
C LYS A 12 17.29 15.77 -14.49
N GLY A 13 17.03 15.20 -13.32
CA GLY A 13 17.75 15.53 -12.08
C GLY A 13 17.21 16.76 -11.32
N THR A 14 16.22 17.46 -11.86
CA THR A 14 15.53 18.54 -11.13
C THR A 14 14.46 17.99 -10.20
N HIS A 15 14.12 18.76 -9.16
CA HIS A 15 12.99 18.46 -8.27
C HIS A 15 11.68 18.35 -9.05
N SER A 16 11.48 19.18 -10.08
CA SER A 16 10.30 19.16 -10.95
C SER A 16 10.17 17.86 -11.75
N ALA A 17 11.27 17.32 -12.27
CA ALA A 17 11.26 16.03 -12.97
C ALA A 17 10.95 14.87 -12.02
N THR A 18 11.49 14.92 -10.80
CA THR A 18 11.13 13.99 -9.72
C THR A 18 9.63 14.07 -9.39
N ALA A 19 9.10 15.27 -9.13
CA ALA A 19 7.69 15.48 -8.79
C ALA A 19 6.75 14.98 -9.90
N ALA A 20 7.13 15.16 -11.17
CA ALA A 20 6.38 14.68 -12.33
C ALA A 20 6.38 13.15 -12.50
N ALA A 21 7.29 12.42 -11.84
CA ALA A 21 7.40 10.97 -11.97
C ALA A 21 6.22 10.22 -11.31
N LEU A 22 5.71 10.72 -10.17
CA LEU A 22 4.55 10.12 -9.49
C LEU A 22 3.26 10.12 -10.36
N PRO A 23 2.79 11.26 -10.91
CA PRO A 23 1.62 11.26 -11.76
C PRO A 23 1.84 10.50 -13.07
N LEU A 24 3.08 10.42 -13.58
CA LEU A 24 3.41 9.55 -14.71
C LEU A 24 3.20 8.07 -14.35
N GLY A 25 3.74 7.61 -13.22
CA GLY A 25 3.56 6.21 -12.78
C GLY A 25 2.09 5.83 -12.64
N LYS A 26 1.27 6.72 -12.08
CA LYS A 26 -0.20 6.53 -12.01
C LYS A 26 -0.87 6.47 -13.38
N ALA A 27 -0.37 7.21 -14.37
CA ALA A 27 -0.91 7.20 -15.73
C ALA A 27 -0.48 5.94 -16.50
N GLU A 28 0.77 5.51 -16.38
CA GLU A 28 1.30 4.26 -16.93
C GLU A 28 0.52 3.04 -16.40
N TYR A 29 0.29 3.00 -15.09
CA TYR A 29 -0.48 1.92 -14.47
C TYR A 29 -1.91 1.84 -15.01
N ARG A 30 -2.59 2.99 -15.15
CA ARG A 30 -3.96 3.06 -15.73
C ARG A 30 -4.02 2.62 -17.19
N LEU A 31 -2.91 2.68 -17.90
CA LEU A 31 -2.79 2.20 -19.28
C LEU A 31 -2.36 0.73 -19.38
N GLY A 32 -2.20 0.04 -18.23
CA GLY A 32 -1.71 -1.33 -18.17
C GLY A 32 -0.22 -1.47 -18.43
N ASN A 33 0.51 -0.37 -18.64
CA ASN A 33 1.96 -0.40 -18.78
C ASN A 33 2.63 -0.49 -17.40
N ASN A 34 2.56 -1.68 -16.82
CA ASN A 34 3.03 -1.93 -15.46
C ASN A 34 4.54 -1.73 -15.32
N GLU A 35 5.34 -2.04 -16.34
CA GLU A 35 6.79 -1.81 -16.33
C GLU A 35 7.13 -0.30 -16.31
N GLY A 36 6.47 0.48 -17.16
CA GLY A 36 6.59 1.94 -17.16
C GLY A 36 6.16 2.55 -15.83
N ALA A 37 5.10 2.02 -15.22
CA ALA A 37 4.62 2.45 -13.91
C ALA A 37 5.66 2.21 -12.81
N ILE A 38 6.21 1.00 -12.72
CA ILE A 38 7.26 0.65 -11.76
C ILE A 38 8.48 1.55 -11.92
N ALA A 39 8.93 1.79 -13.16
CA ALA A 39 10.07 2.66 -13.42
C ALA A 39 9.81 4.09 -12.93
N ALA A 40 8.64 4.65 -13.22
CA ALA A 40 8.28 6.01 -12.82
C ALA A 40 8.10 6.17 -11.30
N PHE A 41 7.45 5.20 -10.63
CA PHE A 41 7.37 5.19 -9.17
C PHE A 41 8.75 5.06 -8.52
N GLY A 42 9.61 4.19 -9.04
CA GLY A 42 10.98 4.02 -8.56
C GLY A 42 11.83 5.28 -8.72
N GLU A 43 11.65 6.05 -9.80
CA GLU A 43 12.33 7.33 -9.96
C GLU A 43 11.85 8.38 -8.95
N PHE A 44 10.53 8.48 -8.75
CA PHE A 44 9.97 9.33 -7.69
C PHE A 44 10.58 8.99 -6.33
N LEU A 45 10.59 7.71 -5.95
CA LEU A 45 11.11 7.24 -4.66
C LEU A 45 12.61 7.49 -4.46
N LYS A 46 13.40 7.51 -5.55
CA LYS A 46 14.83 7.84 -5.50
C LYS A 46 15.08 9.34 -5.30
N GLY A 47 14.26 10.19 -5.91
CA GLY A 47 14.44 11.64 -5.85
C GLY A 47 13.68 12.33 -4.71
N ALA A 48 12.64 11.71 -4.15
CA ALA A 48 11.85 12.26 -3.07
C ALA A 48 12.60 12.18 -1.73
N ALA A 49 12.47 13.22 -0.91
CA ALA A 49 13.00 13.23 0.46
C ALA A 49 12.41 12.07 1.27
N GLN A 50 13.16 11.48 2.20
CA GLN A 50 12.70 10.30 2.96
C GLN A 50 11.41 10.53 3.77
N ASN A 51 11.17 11.77 4.19
CA ASN A 51 9.97 12.21 4.91
C ASN A 51 8.86 12.75 3.99
N ASP A 52 9.02 12.64 2.66
CA ASP A 52 7.98 13.06 1.72
C ASP A 52 6.74 12.15 1.88
N PRO A 53 5.57 12.70 2.26
CA PRO A 53 4.36 11.92 2.50
C PRO A 53 3.85 11.23 1.23
N LEU A 54 4.22 11.71 0.04
CA LEU A 54 3.81 11.11 -1.23
C LEU A 54 4.55 9.80 -1.54
N ARG A 55 5.63 9.47 -0.80
CA ARG A 55 6.29 8.16 -0.92
C ARG A 55 5.34 7.01 -0.67
N ALA A 56 4.39 7.15 0.25
CA ALA A 56 3.37 6.13 0.51
C ALA A 56 2.53 5.85 -0.74
N SER A 57 2.12 6.90 -1.46
CA SER A 57 1.36 6.75 -2.72
C SER A 57 2.20 6.14 -3.85
N ALA A 58 3.51 6.42 -3.89
CA ALA A 58 4.42 5.82 -4.86
C ALA A 58 4.64 4.32 -4.58
N PHE A 59 4.85 3.94 -3.31
CA PHE A 59 4.96 2.54 -2.90
C PHE A 59 3.67 1.77 -3.14
N GLU A 60 2.50 2.36 -2.85
CA GLU A 60 1.20 1.76 -3.14
C GLU A 60 1.05 1.49 -4.65
N GLY A 61 1.31 2.50 -5.49
CA GLY A 61 1.24 2.35 -6.94
C GLY A 61 2.23 1.33 -7.49
N GLN A 62 3.44 1.28 -6.95
CA GLN A 62 4.45 0.27 -7.30
C GLN A 62 3.99 -1.14 -6.90
N GLY A 63 3.38 -1.29 -5.71
CA GLY A 63 2.81 -2.54 -5.24
C GLY A 63 1.71 -3.06 -6.17
N TYR A 64 0.77 -2.20 -6.58
CA TYR A 64 -0.25 -2.57 -7.56
C TYR A 64 0.33 -2.95 -8.93
N ALA A 65 1.33 -2.23 -9.41
CA ALA A 65 1.96 -2.54 -10.69
C ALA A 65 2.70 -3.89 -10.66
N TYR A 66 3.29 -4.26 -9.53
CA TYR A 66 3.83 -5.62 -9.33
C TYR A 66 2.74 -6.66 -9.18
N GLU A 67 1.67 -6.38 -8.43
CA GLU A 67 0.49 -7.25 -8.28
C GLU A 67 -0.12 -7.60 -9.65
N ALA A 68 -0.28 -6.60 -10.53
CA ALA A 68 -0.79 -6.79 -11.88
C ALA A 68 0.11 -7.66 -12.78
N GLN A 69 1.38 -7.82 -12.43
CA GLN A 69 2.32 -8.73 -13.08
C GLN A 69 2.45 -10.08 -12.34
N GLN A 70 1.62 -10.32 -11.31
CA GLN A 70 1.71 -11.48 -10.42
C GLN A 70 3.06 -11.61 -9.70
N LYS A 71 3.81 -10.50 -9.61
CA LYS A 71 5.10 -10.40 -8.91
C LYS A 71 4.87 -10.16 -7.42
N TYR A 72 4.27 -11.15 -6.76
CA TYR A 72 3.70 -10.99 -5.42
C TYR A 72 4.74 -10.65 -4.33
N ASP A 73 5.95 -11.19 -4.38
CA ASP A 73 6.99 -10.87 -3.40
C ASP A 73 7.45 -9.42 -3.50
N GLN A 74 7.51 -8.88 -4.73
CA GLN A 74 7.87 -7.48 -4.98
C GLN A 74 6.72 -6.55 -4.61
N ALA A 75 5.46 -6.97 -4.81
CA ALA A 75 4.30 -6.26 -4.34
C ALA A 75 4.27 -6.17 -2.81
N LEU A 76 4.53 -7.29 -2.11
CA LEU A 76 4.68 -7.32 -0.65
C LEU A 76 5.76 -6.37 -0.17
N ALA A 77 6.96 -6.41 -0.77
CA ALA A 77 8.04 -5.50 -0.42
C ALA A 77 7.66 -4.03 -0.59
N ALA A 78 6.93 -3.67 -1.66
CA ALA A 78 6.46 -2.31 -1.86
C ALA A 78 5.43 -1.89 -0.79
N PHE A 79 4.47 -2.75 -0.46
CA PHE A 79 3.51 -2.47 0.61
C PHE A 79 4.16 -2.48 2.01
N ASP A 80 5.21 -3.26 2.23
CA ASP A 80 6.04 -3.20 3.44
C ASP A 80 6.69 -1.82 3.58
N GLU A 81 7.31 -1.31 2.53
CA GLU A 81 7.88 0.05 2.55
C GLU A 81 6.81 1.13 2.75
N MET A 82 5.61 0.96 2.19
CA MET A 82 4.48 1.85 2.45
C MET A 82 4.15 1.97 3.94
N THR A 83 4.19 0.87 4.70
CA THR A 83 3.91 0.90 6.15
C THR A 83 4.97 1.64 6.96
N LYS A 84 6.17 1.84 6.41
CA LYS A 84 7.28 2.54 7.06
C LYS A 84 7.28 4.04 6.80
N VAL A 85 6.49 4.53 5.83
CA VAL A 85 6.40 5.96 5.54
C VAL A 85 5.69 6.67 6.69
N ASN A 86 6.34 7.68 7.26
CA ASN A 86 5.75 8.49 8.32
C ASN A 86 4.67 9.42 7.74
N SER A 87 3.42 8.94 7.67
CA SER A 87 2.28 9.65 7.11
C SER A 87 1.11 9.75 8.10
N GLY A 88 1.39 9.90 9.39
CA GLY A 88 0.35 10.07 10.42
C GLY A 88 -0.51 8.84 10.70
N GLY A 89 0.03 7.63 10.51
CA GLY A 89 -0.61 6.35 10.87
C GLY A 89 -1.73 5.89 9.92
N PHE A 90 -2.48 6.80 9.30
CA PHE A 90 -3.63 6.47 8.43
C PHE A 90 -3.27 5.53 7.26
N LEU A 91 -2.11 5.72 6.63
CA LEU A 91 -1.67 4.88 5.51
C LEU A 91 -0.98 3.58 5.95
N VAL A 92 -0.57 3.46 7.21
CA VAL A 92 0.05 2.24 7.75
C VAL A 92 -0.97 1.09 7.71
N GLY A 93 -2.20 1.34 8.16
CA GLY A 93 -3.29 0.36 8.07
C GLY A 93 -3.59 -0.05 6.62
N MET A 94 -3.55 0.89 5.66
CA MET A 94 -3.74 0.56 4.24
C MET A 94 -2.60 -0.30 3.69
N GLY A 95 -1.35 -0.01 4.04
CA GLY A 95 -0.22 -0.87 3.69
C GLY A 95 -0.37 -2.30 4.23
N GLN A 96 -0.75 -2.45 5.51
CA GLN A 96 -1.03 -3.76 6.10
C GLN A 96 -2.18 -4.49 5.38
N TYR A 97 -3.25 -3.76 5.02
CA TYR A 97 -4.36 -4.31 4.27
C TYR A 97 -3.93 -4.82 2.88
N HIS A 98 -3.11 -4.06 2.14
CA HIS A 98 -2.60 -4.51 0.85
C HIS A 98 -1.70 -5.73 0.97
N ARG A 99 -0.86 -5.82 2.00
CA ARG A 99 -0.08 -7.03 2.26
C ARG A 99 -0.98 -8.24 2.46
N ALA A 100 -2.05 -8.12 3.25
CA ALA A 100 -3.01 -9.19 3.44
C ALA A 100 -3.68 -9.62 2.12
N ARG A 101 -4.03 -8.67 1.24
CA ARG A 101 -4.55 -8.98 -0.11
C ARG A 101 -3.56 -9.85 -0.89
N ILE A 102 -2.27 -9.51 -0.88
CA ILE A 102 -1.25 -10.30 -1.58
C ILE A 102 -1.06 -11.68 -0.95
N LEU A 103 -1.08 -11.79 0.38
CA LEU A 103 -1.02 -13.09 1.06
C LEU A 103 -2.18 -14.01 0.65
N ILE A 104 -3.39 -13.47 0.50
CA ILE A 104 -4.54 -14.23 -0.01
C ILE A 104 -4.29 -14.71 -1.45
N LEU A 105 -3.74 -13.86 -2.33
CA LEU A 105 -3.38 -14.24 -3.70
C LEU A 105 -2.30 -15.32 -3.74
N GLN A 106 -1.40 -15.35 -2.75
CA GLN A 106 -0.41 -16.41 -2.56
C GLN A 106 -0.97 -17.68 -1.88
N GLY A 107 -2.27 -17.72 -1.55
CA GLY A 107 -2.89 -18.83 -0.83
C GLY A 107 -2.62 -18.88 0.68
N LYS A 108 -1.87 -17.91 1.23
CA LYS A 108 -1.50 -17.79 2.65
C LYS A 108 -2.64 -17.15 3.46
N LYS A 109 -3.81 -17.77 3.43
CA LYS A 109 -5.05 -17.19 3.98
C LYS A 109 -5.04 -17.08 5.51
N ASP A 110 -4.42 -18.01 6.22
CA ASP A 110 -4.28 -17.94 7.69
C ASP A 110 -3.40 -16.75 8.11
N GLU A 111 -2.28 -16.54 7.43
CA GLU A 111 -1.40 -15.38 7.65
C GLU A 111 -2.11 -14.07 7.34
N ALA A 112 -2.88 -14.04 6.23
CA ALA A 112 -3.70 -12.89 5.89
C ALA A 112 -4.75 -12.59 6.96
N ALA A 113 -5.45 -13.61 7.47
CA ALA A 113 -6.43 -13.44 8.55
C ALA A 113 -5.78 -12.88 9.82
N ALA A 114 -4.62 -13.41 10.20
CA ALA A 114 -3.87 -12.92 11.36
C ALA A 114 -3.46 -11.45 11.21
N LEU A 115 -3.08 -11.02 10.00
CA LEU A 115 -2.73 -9.62 9.72
C LEU A 115 -3.96 -8.72 9.72
N LEU A 116 -5.04 -9.12 9.05
CA LEU A 116 -6.28 -8.33 8.94
C LEU A 116 -6.93 -8.09 10.32
N ALA A 117 -6.82 -9.05 11.24
CA ALA A 117 -7.41 -8.97 12.58
C ALA A 117 -6.79 -7.87 13.46
N LYS A 118 -5.56 -7.44 13.16
CA LYS A 118 -4.84 -6.39 13.91
C LYS A 118 -5.19 -4.99 13.45
N ILE A 119 -5.61 -4.82 12.20
CA ILE A 119 -5.83 -3.50 11.60
C ILE A 119 -6.92 -2.69 12.35
N PRO A 120 -8.09 -3.26 12.71
CA PRO A 120 -9.12 -2.50 13.42
C PRO A 120 -8.70 -2.04 14.82
N THR A 121 -7.74 -2.73 15.45
CA THR A 121 -7.25 -2.40 16.80
C THR A 121 -6.07 -1.44 16.76
N GLU A 122 -5.13 -1.64 15.83
CA GLU A 122 -3.92 -0.81 15.71
C GLU A 122 -4.17 0.47 14.91
N HIS A 123 -5.15 0.46 14.01
CA HIS A 123 -5.43 1.52 13.04
C HIS A 123 -6.93 1.79 12.87
N ALA A 124 -7.65 1.87 13.98
CA ALA A 124 -9.12 1.98 14.03
C ALA A 124 -9.71 3.13 13.19
N SER A 125 -9.03 4.27 13.12
CA SER A 125 -9.48 5.46 12.37
C SER A 125 -9.17 5.39 10.86
N SER A 126 -8.47 4.35 10.40
CA SER A 126 -8.11 4.19 8.99
C SER A 126 -9.26 3.58 8.18
N SER A 127 -9.35 3.94 6.90
CA SER A 127 -10.25 3.28 5.95
C SER A 127 -9.99 1.76 5.85
N ALA A 128 -8.77 1.33 6.17
CA ALA A 128 -8.36 -0.07 6.19
C ALA A 128 -9.07 -0.90 7.25
N ALA A 129 -9.48 -0.32 8.39
CA ALA A 129 -10.15 -1.06 9.46
C ALA A 129 -11.48 -1.67 9.01
N ARG A 130 -12.29 -0.91 8.26
CA ARG A 130 -13.53 -1.42 7.68
C ARG A 130 -13.24 -2.48 6.62
N LEU A 131 -12.33 -2.18 5.69
CA LEU A 131 -11.96 -3.10 4.61
C LEU A 131 -11.39 -4.43 5.14
N SER A 132 -10.65 -4.40 6.25
CA SER A 132 -10.07 -5.60 6.85
C SER A 132 -11.13 -6.46 7.52
N THR A 133 -12.10 -5.84 8.20
CA THR A 133 -13.24 -6.53 8.82
C THR A 133 -14.09 -7.24 7.75
N GLU A 134 -14.39 -6.57 6.64
CA GLU A 134 -15.10 -7.17 5.51
C GLU A 134 -14.32 -8.36 4.93
N ARG A 135 -13.00 -8.22 4.77
CA ARG A 135 -12.16 -9.30 4.25
C ARG A 135 -12.06 -10.49 5.20
N LEU A 136 -12.00 -10.26 6.51
CA LEU A 136 -12.04 -11.31 7.53
C LEU A 136 -13.34 -12.10 7.47
N ALA A 137 -14.48 -11.43 7.34
CA ALA A 137 -15.78 -12.10 7.21
C ALA A 137 -15.81 -13.05 5.99
N LEU A 138 -15.22 -12.63 4.86
CA LEU A 138 -15.09 -13.49 3.68
C LEU A 138 -14.19 -14.69 3.94
N LEU A 139 -13.04 -14.51 4.59
CA LEU A 139 -12.15 -15.63 4.94
C LEU A 139 -12.83 -16.60 5.91
N ALA A 140 -13.58 -16.11 6.89
CA ALA A 140 -14.36 -16.96 7.80
C ALA A 140 -15.45 -17.77 7.06
N ALA A 141 -16.13 -17.15 6.09
CA ALA A 141 -17.11 -17.84 5.23
C ALA A 141 -16.45 -18.93 4.35
N GLU A 142 -15.18 -18.78 4.01
CA GLU A 142 -14.36 -19.80 3.34
C GLU A 142 -13.83 -20.88 4.29
N GLY A 143 -14.20 -20.85 5.58
CA GLY A 143 -13.77 -21.82 6.59
C GLY A 143 -12.39 -21.54 7.21
N ILE A 144 -11.77 -20.40 6.89
CA ILE A 144 -10.51 -19.99 7.49
C ILE A 144 -10.76 -19.53 8.93
N LYS A 145 -9.93 -20.03 9.85
CA LYS A 145 -10.03 -19.63 11.25
C LYS A 145 -9.57 -18.18 11.40
N VAL A 146 -10.53 -17.28 11.61
CA VAL A 146 -10.23 -15.88 11.90
C VAL A 146 -9.96 -15.68 13.39
N PRO A 147 -8.89 -14.97 13.77
CA PRO A 147 -8.69 -14.58 15.17
C PRO A 147 -9.81 -13.66 15.63
N THR A 148 -10.26 -13.81 16.87
CA THR A 148 -11.17 -12.86 17.49
C THR A 148 -10.48 -11.48 17.54
N PRO A 149 -11.11 -10.40 17.05
CA PRO A 149 -10.54 -9.07 17.18
C PRO A 149 -10.26 -8.78 18.66
N ALA A 150 -9.06 -8.31 18.98
CA ALA A 150 -8.81 -7.78 20.32
C ALA A 150 -9.74 -6.57 20.55
N PRO A 151 -10.26 -6.35 21.78
CA PRO A 151 -11.05 -5.16 22.06
C PRO A 151 -10.21 -3.90 21.75
N PRO A 152 -10.84 -2.82 21.24
CA PRO A 152 -10.14 -1.57 20.96
C PRO A 152 -9.46 -1.04 22.22
N ALA A 153 -8.23 -0.54 22.07
CA ALA A 153 -7.38 -0.10 23.19
C ALA A 153 -8.04 1.00 24.06
N ASP A 154 -9.01 1.74 23.51
CA ASP A 154 -9.69 2.84 24.18
C ASP A 154 -10.76 2.40 25.20
N ALA A 155 -11.12 1.11 25.25
CA ALA A 155 -12.15 0.61 26.18
C ALA A 155 -11.69 0.49 27.64
N VAL A 156 -10.44 0.86 27.97
CA VAL A 156 -9.85 0.67 29.31
C VAL A 156 -9.73 1.98 30.11
N GLN A 157 -10.04 3.15 29.56
CA GLN A 157 -9.79 4.43 30.26
C GLN A 157 -10.98 5.10 30.95
N ASP A 158 -12.21 4.58 30.85
CA ASP A 158 -13.41 5.21 31.48
C ASP A 158 -13.92 4.47 32.73
N ALA A 159 -13.02 3.85 33.50
CA ALA A 159 -13.35 3.28 34.81
C ALA A 159 -12.38 3.79 35.88
N GLY A 160 -12.59 5.03 36.34
CA GLY A 160 -11.85 5.65 37.45
C GLY A 160 -12.44 6.97 37.90
#